data_AF-A0A3D5JGP4-F1
#
_entry.id   AF-A0A3D5JGP4-F1
#
_cell.length_a   1.000
_cell.length_b   1.000
_cell.length_c   1.000
_cell.angle_alpha   90.00
_cell.angle_beta   90.00
_cell.angle_gamma   90.00
#
_symmetry.space_group_name_H-M   'P 1'
#
loop_
_entity.id
_entity.type
_entity.pdbx_description
1 polymer ?
#
loop_
_entity_poly.entity_id
_entity_poly.type
_entity_poly.pdbx_seq_one_letter_code
_entity_poly.pdbx_strand_id
1 'polypeptide(L)' 'AVLACLLLRSVLQINFAEAVIGGVVIAVLAQSGDLLESMLKRRIGVKDSGNLIPGHGGFLDRFDGYLLTLPAVYLYILA' A
#
# COMPACT_ATOMS: atom_id res chain seq x y z
N ALA A 1 -3.23 3.74 -8.10
CA ALA A 1 -3.90 4.43 -6.98
C ALA A 1 -4.89 5.49 -7.46
N VAL A 2 -4.47 6.58 -8.12
CA VAL A 2 -5.36 7.66 -8.60
C VAL A 2 -6.54 7.17 -9.44
N LEU A 3 -6.29 6.37 -10.49
CA LEU A 3 -7.38 5.80 -11.30
C LEU A 3 -8.35 4.95 -10.48
N ALA A 4 -7.84 4.16 -9.52
CA ALA A 4 -8.69 3.36 -8.64
C ALA A 4 -9.57 4.23 -7.73
N CYS A 5 -9.02 5.29 -7.15
CA CYS A 5 -9.79 6.27 -6.36
C CYS A 5 -10.84 6.99 -7.22
N LEU A 6 -10.53 7.31 -8.47
CA LEU A 6 -11.48 7.92 -9.40
C LEU A 6 -12.64 6.97 -9.77
N LEU A 7 -12.34 5.69 -10.03
CA LEU A 7 -13.35 4.68 -10.34
C LEU A 7 -14.23 4.34 -9.12
N LEU A 8 -13.64 4.29 -7.94
CA LEU A 8 -14.35 3.98 -6.69
C LEU A 8 -15.00 5.20 -6.04
N ARG A 9 -14.89 6.39 -6.65
CA ARG A 9 -15.40 7.64 -6.12
C ARG A 9 -16.87 7.59 -5.71
N SER A 10 -17.71 6.95 -6.53
CA SER A 10 -19.15 6.80 -6.27
C SER A 10 -19.45 5.87 -5.10
N VAL A 11 -18.63 4.85 -4.90
CA VAL A 11 -18.73 3.91 -3.78
C VAL A 11 -18.23 4.56 -2.48
N LEU A 12 -17.14 5.31 -2.58
CA LEU A 12 -16.49 5.99 -1.45
C LEU A 12 -17.14 7.34 -1.08
N GLN A 13 -18.11 7.81 -1.85
CA GLN A 13 -18.80 9.10 -1.64
C GLN A 13 -17.85 10.31 -1.57
N ILE A 14 -16.73 10.26 -2.28
CA ILE A 14 -15.71 11.34 -2.29
C ILE A 14 -15.85 12.27 -3.51
N ASN A 15 -15.38 13.50 -3.39
CA ASN A 15 -15.34 14.43 -4.52
C ASN A 15 -14.15 14.15 -5.47
N PHE A 16 -14.08 14.84 -6.61
CA PHE A 16 -13.02 14.62 -7.60
C PHE A 16 -11.63 14.99 -7.05
N ALA A 17 -11.54 16.09 -6.29
CA ALA A 17 -10.28 16.54 -5.71
C ALA A 17 -9.76 15.54 -4.66
N GLU A 18 -10.63 15.06 -3.78
CA GLU A 18 -10.34 14.02 -2.79
C GLU A 18 -9.87 12.73 -3.44
N ALA A 19 -10.51 12.30 -4.53
CA ALA A 19 -10.07 11.10 -5.27
C ALA A 19 -8.67 11.25 -5.86
N VAL A 20 -8.33 12.42 -6.41
CA VAL A 20 -6.99 12.69 -6.96
C VAL A 20 -5.96 12.77 -5.83
N ILE A 21 -6.23 13.57 -4.80
CA ILE A 21 -5.32 13.76 -3.66
C ILE A 21 -5.10 12.45 -2.93
N GLY A 22 -6.17 11.74 -2.56
CA GLY A 22 -6.10 10.44 -1.90
C GLY A 22 -5.35 9.42 -2.75
N GLY A 23 -5.57 9.41 -4.06
CA GLY A 23 -4.84 8.55 -4.98
C GLY A 23 -3.33 8.82 -5.03
N VAL A 24 -2.91 10.08 -4.97
CA VAL A 24 -1.49 10.46 -4.90
C VAL A 24 -0.90 10.05 -3.55
N VAL A 25 -1.60 10.33 -2.45
CA VAL A 25 -1.17 9.96 -1.09
C VAL A 25 -0.99 8.44 -0.97
N ILE A 26 -1.96 7.65 -1.44
CA ILE A 26 -1.89 6.19 -1.44
C ILE A 26 -0.69 5.69 -2.28
N ALA A 27 -0.39 6.32 -3.41
CA ALA A 27 0.77 5.94 -4.23
C ALA A 27 2.10 6.14 -3.47
N VAL A 28 2.25 7.29 -2.79
CA VAL A 28 3.44 7.59 -1.98
C VAL A 28 3.56 6.63 -0.80
N LEU A 29 2.46 6.34 -0.12
CA LEU A 29 2.44 5.40 1.01
C LEU A 29 2.73 3.97 0.57
N ALA A 30 2.22 3.53 -0.58
CA ALA A 30 2.51 2.21 -1.12
C ALA A 30 4.01 2.04 -1.40
N GLN A 31 4.63 3.02 -2.07
CA GLN A 31 6.08 3.00 -2.32
C GLN A 31 6.88 3.06 -1.02
N SER A 32 6.40 3.83 -0.04
CA SER A 32 7.04 3.92 1.28
C SER A 32 6.94 2.59 2.05
N GLY A 33 5.86 1.84 1.87
CA GLY A 33 5.66 0.50 2.45
C GLY A 33 6.67 -0.53 1.92
N ASP A 34 6.84 -0.57 0.60
CA ASP A 34 7.89 -1.38 -0.08
C ASP A 34 9.30 -1.05 0.44
N LEU A 35 9.61 0.24 0.59
CA LEU A 35 10.89 0.67 1.15
C LEU A 35 11.07 0.26 2.63
N LEU A 36 10.03 0.37 3.46
CA LEU A 36 10.06 -0.08 4.85
C LEU A 36 10.30 -1.59 4.95
N GLU A 37 9.61 -2.36 4.13
CA GLU A 37 9.73 -3.82 4.07
C GLU A 37 11.14 -4.23 3.61
N SER A 38 11.64 -3.58 2.56
CA SER A 38 13.03 -3.71 2.11
C SER A 38 14.05 -3.36 3.20
N MET A 39 13.86 -2.27 3.94
CA MET A 39 14.74 -1.89 5.06
C MET A 39 14.68 -2.91 6.20
N LEU A 40 13.49 -3.43 6.52
CA LEU A 40 13.31 -4.45 7.54
C LEU A 40 14.09 -5.72 7.17
N LYS A 41 13.93 -6.21 5.93
CA LYS A 41 14.69 -7.37 5.41
C LYS A 41 16.19 -7.22 5.60
N ARG A 42 16.75 -6.03 5.31
CA ARG A 42 18.18 -5.74 5.55
C ARG A 42 18.59 -5.76 7.01
N ARG A 43 17.74 -5.28 7.93
CA ARG A 43 18.04 -5.29 9.37
C ARG A 43 18.08 -6.70 9.95
N ILE A 44 17.22 -7.61 9.46
CA ILE A 44 17.18 -9.01 9.93
C ILE A 44 18.09 -9.95 9.10
N GLY A 45 18.83 -9.41 8.13
CA GLY A 45 19.82 -10.18 7.35
C GLY A 45 19.22 -11.16 6.34
N VAL A 46 17.92 -11.03 6.02
CA VAL A 46 17.23 -11.88 5.03
C VAL A 46 16.97 -11.10 3.74
N LYS A 47 16.90 -11.81 2.61
CA LYS A 47 16.61 -11.20 1.31
C LYS A 47 15.13 -11.29 0.94
N ASP A 48 14.53 -12.43 1.18
CA ASP A 48 13.13 -12.72 0.89
C ASP A 48 12.39 -12.89 2.21
N SER A 49 11.17 -12.35 2.30
CA SER A 49 10.36 -12.41 3.52
C SER A 49 9.79 -13.81 3.81
N GLY A 50 9.97 -14.77 2.90
CA GLY A 50 9.61 -16.18 3.05
C GLY A 50 9.64 -16.92 1.71
N ASN A 51 9.27 -18.21 1.71
CA ASN A 51 9.18 -19.06 0.52
C ASN A 51 7.80 -19.72 0.39
N LEU A 52 6.74 -19.04 0.85
CA LEU A 52 5.39 -19.62 0.92
C LEU A 52 4.82 -19.93 -0.48
N ILE A 53 5.17 -19.13 -1.50
CA ILE A 53 4.73 -19.33 -2.88
C ILE A 53 5.95 -19.73 -3.73
N PRO A 54 5.96 -20.95 -4.32
CA PRO A 54 7.07 -21.42 -5.13
C PRO A 54 7.39 -20.44 -6.27
N GLY A 55 8.61 -19.94 -6.31
CA GLY A 55 9.08 -19.02 -7.36
C GLY A 55 8.58 -17.58 -7.28
N HIS A 56 7.85 -17.18 -6.23
CA HIS A 56 7.22 -15.86 -6.13
C HIS A 56 7.78 -14.95 -5.01
N GLY A 57 8.83 -15.39 -4.32
CA GLY A 57 9.39 -14.68 -3.17
C GLY A 57 8.52 -14.84 -1.91
N GLY A 58 8.65 -13.89 -0.99
CA GLY A 58 7.94 -13.94 0.26
C GLY A 58 6.52 -13.40 0.17
N PHE A 59 5.65 -13.91 1.06
CA PHE A 59 4.26 -13.43 1.14
C PHE A 59 4.20 -11.93 1.50
N LEU A 60 5.09 -11.45 2.37
CA LEU A 60 5.11 -10.03 2.75
C LEU A 60 5.55 -9.11 1.61
N ASP A 61 6.36 -9.59 0.66
CA ASP A 61 6.73 -8.83 -0.55
C ASP A 61 5.51 -8.50 -1.45
N ARG A 62 4.35 -9.12 -1.20
CA ARG A 62 3.09 -8.84 -1.91
C ARG A 62 2.19 -7.85 -1.16
N PHE A 63 2.45 -7.70 0.14
CA PHE A 63 1.65 -6.87 1.04
C PHE A 63 2.39 -5.64 1.55
N ASP A 64 3.64 -5.46 1.16
CA ASP A 64 4.54 -4.37 1.56
C ASP A 64 3.93 -2.97 1.39
N GLY A 65 3.37 -2.66 0.22
CA GLY A 65 2.67 -1.39 -0.02
C GLY A 65 1.34 -1.27 0.72
N TYR A 66 0.72 -2.39 1.08
CA TYR A 66 -0.51 -2.42 1.88
C TYR A 66 -0.27 -2.12 3.36
N LEU A 67 0.95 -2.35 3.86
CA LEU A 67 1.32 -2.11 5.26
C LEU A 67 1.05 -0.67 5.71
N LEU A 68 1.30 0.31 4.83
CA LEU A 68 1.02 1.72 5.11
C LEU A 68 -0.30 2.21 4.53
N THR A 69 -0.72 1.70 3.37
CA THR A 69 -1.91 2.22 2.70
C THR A 69 -3.22 1.79 3.37
N LEU A 70 -3.33 0.56 3.86
CA LEU A 70 -4.53 0.08 4.56
C LEU A 70 -4.84 0.88 5.84
N PRO A 71 -3.91 1.06 6.80
CA PRO A 71 -4.21 1.85 8.00
C PRO A 71 -4.49 3.31 7.66
N ALA A 72 -3.80 3.90 6.66
CA ALA A 72 -4.05 5.28 6.25
C ALA A 72 -5.47 5.47 5.69
N VAL A 73 -5.92 4.57 4.82
CA VAL A 73 -7.29 4.61 4.28
C VAL A 73 -8.33 4.34 5.37
N TYR A 74 -8.06 3.40 6.28
CA TYR A 74 -8.95 3.13 7.41
C TYR A 74 -9.14 4.35 8.31
N LEU A 75 -8.05 5.04 8.65
CA LEU A 75 -8.10 6.28 9.43
C LEU A 75 -8.86 7.39 8.70
N TYR A 76 -8.71 7.48 7.37
CA TYR A 76 -9.45 8.46 6.56
C TYR A 76 -10.96 8.17 6.54
N ILE A 77 -11.38 6.90 6.46
CA ILE A 77 -12.81 6.53 6.49
C ILE A 77 -13.43 6.77 7.86
N LEU A 78 -12.65 6.64 8.93
CA LEU A 78 -13.11 6.86 10.30
C LEU A 78 -13.26 8.34 10.66
N ALA A 79 -12.50 9.22 10.00
CA ALA A 79 -12.47 10.65 10.24
C ALA A 79 -13.66 11.38 9.59
#